data_AF-A0A6H2GSR2-F1
#
_entry.id   AF-A0A6H2GSR2-F1
#
_cell.length_a   1.000
_cell.length_b   1.000
_cell.length_c   1.000
_cell.angle_alpha   90.00
_cell.angle_beta   90.00
_cell.angle_gamma   90.00
#
_symmetry.space_group_name_H-M   'P 1'
#
loop_
_entity.id
_entity.type
_entity.pdbx_description
1 polymer ?
#
loop_
_entity_poly.entity_id
_entity_poly.type
_entity_poly.pdbx_seq_one_letter_code
_entity_poly.pdbx_strand_id
1 'polypeptide(L)'
;MHECLNGHETFGRLDRELQDKLVDQFERLINAEAKVLSQGTDERGKTVYKPSFDRFDIVLVSFIGVGHLMNQPHYAVVWDAPAHSSNLSVFPLSSKVKHRKYGIGPIDTLPAEDTAIMINQLTSVSRRSIIEPVKKRTPAGRLVNVSLTVKQQRQVLALFHETLLKQPTLRSVIEKELGNHIPFGLSEDNRSDLDVPVSYGLHQSLLLYQLPWSKTMKAIPIQALEMPFGERRKLVRDLLSRDPLHQAEAERAIALKEAGQTAAEAAISRIS
;
A
#
# COMPACT_ATOMS: atom_id res chain seq x y z
N MET A 1 -26.27 -5.16 -67.54
CA MET A 1 -24.79 -5.07 -67.44
C MET A 1 -24.45 -3.61 -67.23
N HIS A 2 -23.63 -3.35 -66.20
CA HIS A 2 -23.07 -2.06 -65.77
C HIS A 2 -24.02 -0.97 -65.26
N GLU A 3 -24.10 -0.85 -63.93
CA GLU A 3 -23.87 0.44 -63.26
C GLU A 3 -22.96 0.20 -62.04
N CYS A 4 -21.73 0.73 -62.14
CA CYS A 4 -20.76 0.81 -61.05
C CYS A 4 -20.88 2.18 -60.37
N LEU A 5 -20.77 2.16 -59.04
CA LEU A 5 -20.18 3.19 -58.16
C LEU A 5 -20.72 4.64 -58.25
N ASN A 6 -21.34 5.09 -57.16
CA ASN A 6 -21.14 6.43 -56.61
C ASN A 6 -21.35 6.40 -55.10
N GLY A 7 -20.32 5.94 -54.38
CA GLY A 7 -20.21 5.97 -52.91
C GLY A 7 -19.44 7.20 -52.42
N HIS A 8 -19.78 8.38 -52.95
CA HIS A 8 -19.31 9.66 -52.45
C HIS A 8 -20.55 10.47 -52.07
N GLU A 9 -20.61 10.92 -50.81
CA GLU A 9 -21.63 11.76 -50.13
C GLU A 9 -22.23 11.00 -48.93
N THR A 10 -22.10 11.37 -47.67
CA THR A 10 -21.52 12.54 -47.01
C THR A 10 -21.15 12.08 -45.59
N PHE A 11 -19.88 12.21 -45.18
CA PHE A 11 -19.59 12.27 -43.75
C PHE A 11 -20.27 13.56 -43.26
N GLY A 12 -21.47 13.42 -42.69
CA GLY A 12 -22.20 14.51 -42.08
C GLY A 12 -21.24 15.28 -41.18
N ARG A 13 -21.19 16.61 -41.34
CA ARG A 13 -20.39 17.51 -40.51
C ARG A 13 -20.55 17.07 -39.06
N LEU A 14 -19.47 16.54 -38.46
CA LEU A 14 -19.47 16.26 -37.04
C LEU A 14 -19.88 17.55 -36.32
N ASP A 15 -20.77 17.41 -35.36
CA ASP A 15 -21.17 18.49 -34.47
C ASP A 15 -19.92 19.18 -33.92
N ARG A 16 -19.91 20.52 -33.88
CA ARG A 16 -18.72 21.30 -33.48
C ARG A 16 -18.25 20.91 -32.09
N GLU A 17 -19.18 20.61 -31.20
CA GLU A 17 -18.87 20.17 -29.84
C GLU A 17 -18.16 18.80 -29.83
N LEU A 18 -18.48 17.91 -30.77
CA LEU A 18 -17.83 16.62 -30.94
C LEU A 18 -16.46 16.77 -31.59
N GLN A 19 -16.31 17.69 -32.55
CA GLN A 19 -15.02 18.03 -33.15
C GLN A 19 -14.05 18.61 -32.11
N ASP A 20 -14.51 19.55 -31.28
CA ASP A 20 -13.69 20.15 -30.23
C ASP A 20 -13.26 19.11 -29.19
N LYS A 21 -14.16 18.20 -28.79
CA LYS A 21 -13.83 17.06 -27.91
C LYS A 21 -12.81 16.11 -28.55
N LEU A 22 -12.91 15.85 -29.86
CA LEU A 22 -11.98 14.99 -30.58
C LEU A 22 -10.61 15.65 -30.72
N VAL A 23 -10.55 16.95 -31.01
CA VAL A 23 -9.30 17.72 -31.09
C VAL A 23 -8.62 17.78 -29.72
N ASP A 24 -9.35 18.08 -28.65
CA ASP A 24 -8.82 18.04 -27.28
C ASP A 24 -8.31 16.63 -26.91
N GLN A 25 -9.04 15.57 -27.29
CA GLN A 25 -8.55 14.19 -27.14
C GLN A 25 -7.29 13.90 -27.96
N PHE A 26 -7.16 14.46 -29.17
CA PHE A 26 -6.02 14.25 -30.06
C PHE A 26 -4.78 15.03 -29.58
N GLU A 27 -4.96 16.27 -29.11
CA GLU A 27 -3.89 17.05 -28.48
C GLU A 27 -3.44 16.39 -27.17
N ARG A 28 -4.36 15.84 -26.37
CA ARG A 28 -4.02 15.00 -25.21
C ARG A 28 -3.28 13.73 -25.63
N LEU A 29 -3.60 13.13 -26.77
CA LEU A 29 -2.92 11.94 -27.31
C LEU A 29 -1.48 12.26 -27.67
N ILE A 30 -1.24 13.33 -28.42
CA ILE A 30 0.10 13.79 -28.81
C ILE A 30 0.91 14.17 -27.56
N ASN A 31 0.30 14.91 -26.62
CA ASN A 31 0.97 15.32 -25.40
C ASN A 31 1.23 14.16 -24.43
N ALA A 32 0.34 13.16 -24.37
CA ALA A 32 0.54 11.97 -23.58
C ALA A 32 1.67 11.15 -24.19
N GLU A 33 1.61 10.79 -25.48
CA GLU A 33 2.62 10.00 -26.22
C GLU A 33 4.00 10.66 -26.21
N ALA A 34 4.08 11.98 -26.45
CA ALA A 34 5.34 12.73 -26.35
C ALA A 34 5.91 12.78 -24.91
N LYS A 35 5.08 12.56 -23.88
CA LYS A 35 5.47 12.51 -22.47
C LYS A 35 5.58 11.08 -21.91
N VAL A 36 5.30 10.02 -22.67
CA VAL A 36 5.24 8.62 -22.16
C VAL A 36 6.59 8.17 -21.59
N LEU A 37 7.70 8.72 -22.09
CA LEU A 37 9.04 8.34 -21.65
C LEU A 37 9.88 9.58 -21.38
N SER A 38 10.30 9.74 -20.12
CA SER A 38 11.42 10.64 -19.83
C SER A 38 12.72 9.90 -20.18
N GLN A 39 13.59 10.52 -20.99
CA GLN A 39 14.93 9.99 -21.20
C GLN A 39 15.74 10.18 -19.92
N GLY A 40 16.05 9.07 -19.24
CA GLY A 40 17.01 9.04 -18.15
C GLY A 40 18.26 8.29 -18.57
N THR A 41 19.31 8.36 -17.74
CA THR A 41 20.52 7.53 -17.86
C THR A 41 20.52 6.52 -16.72
N ASP A 42 20.81 5.26 -17.01
CA ASP A 42 21.06 4.26 -15.96
C ASP A 42 22.44 4.46 -15.30
N GLU A 43 22.71 3.67 -14.26
CA GLU A 43 23.98 3.66 -13.52
C GLU A 43 25.19 3.28 -14.40
N ARG A 44 24.95 2.81 -15.63
CA ARG A 44 25.96 2.41 -16.62
C ARG A 44 26.05 3.40 -17.79
N GLY A 45 25.37 4.55 -17.72
CA GLY A 45 25.39 5.59 -18.74
C GLY A 45 24.54 5.28 -19.98
N LYS A 46 23.68 4.26 -19.95
CA LYS A 46 22.77 3.92 -21.04
C LYS A 46 21.47 4.72 -20.92
N THR A 47 20.99 5.25 -22.03
CA THR A 47 19.68 5.92 -22.08
C THR A 47 18.57 4.91 -21.77
N VAL A 48 17.90 5.09 -20.64
CA VAL A 48 16.73 4.31 -20.23
C VAL A 48 15.51 5.21 -20.28
N TYR A 49 14.50 4.75 -21.00
CA TYR A 49 13.20 5.38 -21.05
C TYR A 49 12.44 5.07 -19.75
N LYS A 50 12.33 6.07 -18.86
CA LYS A 50 11.62 5.91 -17.59
C LYS A 50 10.13 6.24 -17.77
N PRO A 51 9.22 5.47 -17.14
CA PRO A 51 7.80 5.82 -17.13
C PRO A 51 7.64 7.24 -16.59
N SER A 52 6.69 7.97 -17.16
CA SER A 52 6.43 9.39 -16.84
C SER A 52 5.99 9.65 -15.39
N PHE A 53 5.64 8.61 -14.64
CA PHE A 53 5.16 8.68 -13.26
C PHE A 53 5.79 7.59 -12.43
N ASP A 54 6.21 7.95 -11.22
CA ASP A 54 6.65 7.00 -10.22
C ASP A 54 5.49 6.56 -9.33
N ARG A 55 5.65 5.40 -8.68
CA ARG A 55 4.69 4.95 -7.67
C ARG A 55 4.60 5.98 -6.55
N PHE A 56 3.37 6.28 -6.14
CA PHE A 56 2.98 7.30 -5.17
C PHE A 56 2.99 8.75 -5.67
N ASP A 57 3.22 8.99 -6.95
CA ASP A 57 2.95 10.30 -7.56
C ASP A 57 1.46 10.62 -7.52
N ILE A 58 1.14 11.92 -7.45
CA ILE A 58 -0.22 12.43 -7.45
C ILE A 58 -0.56 12.98 -8.84
N VAL A 59 -1.68 12.52 -9.38
CA VAL A 59 -2.19 12.92 -10.68
C VAL A 59 -3.65 13.35 -10.57
N LEU A 60 -4.06 14.33 -11.37
CA LEU A 60 -5.46 14.64 -11.60
C LEU A 60 -5.97 13.80 -12.76
N VAL A 61 -7.00 12.99 -12.53
CA VAL A 61 -7.51 12.02 -13.50
C VAL A 61 -8.99 12.27 -13.75
N SER A 62 -9.39 12.26 -15.01
CA SER A 62 -10.79 12.24 -15.43
C SER A 62 -11.34 10.83 -15.31
N PHE A 63 -12.10 10.56 -14.24
CA PHE A 63 -12.74 9.26 -14.06
C PHE A 63 -14.08 9.21 -14.77
N ILE A 64 -14.37 8.08 -15.42
CA ILE A 64 -15.64 7.79 -16.09
C ILE A 64 -16.29 6.62 -15.35
N GLY A 65 -16.68 6.86 -14.10
CA GLY A 65 -17.34 5.86 -13.27
C GLY A 65 -18.83 5.76 -13.55
N VAL A 66 -19.36 4.53 -13.46
CA VAL A 66 -20.80 4.26 -13.46
C VAL A 66 -21.21 3.77 -12.07
N GLY A 67 -22.34 4.27 -11.56
CA GLY A 67 -22.87 3.89 -10.25
C GLY A 67 -22.07 4.45 -9.07
N HIS A 68 -21.53 3.58 -8.21
CA HIS A 68 -20.76 3.96 -7.02
C HIS A 68 -19.26 4.22 -7.29
N LEU A 69 -18.82 4.03 -8.53
CA LEU A 69 -17.46 4.35 -8.95
C LEU A 69 -17.29 5.86 -9.08
N MET A 70 -16.07 6.33 -8.85
CA MET A 70 -15.76 7.75 -8.93
C MET A 70 -15.96 8.26 -10.36
N ASN A 71 -16.59 9.42 -10.50
CA ASN A 71 -16.88 10.07 -11.76
C ASN A 71 -16.42 11.52 -11.68
N GLN A 72 -16.08 12.15 -12.80
CA GLN A 72 -15.50 13.50 -12.90
C GLN A 72 -14.00 13.56 -12.54
N PRO A 73 -13.32 14.70 -12.76
CA PRO A 73 -11.92 14.90 -12.39
C PRO A 73 -11.67 14.76 -10.89
N HIS A 74 -10.72 13.91 -10.51
CA HIS A 74 -10.31 13.70 -9.13
C HIS A 74 -8.83 13.39 -9.02
N TYR A 75 -8.23 13.78 -7.89
CA TYR A 75 -6.86 13.41 -7.59
C TYR A 75 -6.76 11.90 -7.32
N ALA A 76 -5.64 11.32 -7.71
CA ALA A 76 -5.36 9.92 -7.52
C ALA A 76 -3.87 9.70 -7.25
N VAL A 77 -3.57 8.66 -6.48
CA VAL A 77 -2.21 8.18 -6.23
C VAL A 77 -1.87 7.13 -7.28
N VAL A 78 -0.78 7.32 -8.00
CA VAL A 78 -0.25 6.32 -8.93
C VAL A 78 0.21 5.10 -8.13
N TRP A 79 -0.34 3.93 -8.44
CA TRP A 79 0.06 2.68 -7.81
C TRP A 79 1.07 1.91 -8.65
N ASP A 80 0.80 1.81 -9.94
CA ASP A 80 1.69 1.19 -10.91
C ASP A 80 1.54 1.87 -12.27
N ALA A 81 2.65 2.17 -12.93
CA ALA A 81 2.67 2.87 -14.21
C ALA A 81 3.66 2.20 -15.18
N PRO A 82 3.34 0.99 -15.69
CA PRO A 82 4.25 0.27 -16.58
C PRO A 82 4.57 1.10 -17.82
N ALA A 83 5.86 1.17 -18.20
CA ALA A 83 6.33 2.03 -19.30
C ALA A 83 5.71 1.67 -20.65
N HIS A 84 5.45 0.38 -20.89
CA HIS A 84 4.89 -0.14 -22.15
C HIS A 84 3.37 -0.26 -22.14
N SER A 85 2.70 0.15 -21.06
CA SER A 85 1.25 0.07 -20.94
C SER A 85 0.61 1.43 -21.21
N SER A 86 -0.45 1.44 -22.04
CA SER A 86 -1.31 2.60 -22.25
C SER A 86 -2.16 2.94 -21.01
N ASN A 87 -2.25 2.02 -20.05
CA ASN A 87 -2.98 2.17 -18.81
C ASN A 87 -2.03 2.16 -17.60
N LEU A 88 -2.42 2.86 -16.54
CA LEU A 88 -1.79 2.81 -15.23
C LEU A 88 -2.83 2.43 -14.17
N SER A 89 -2.38 1.93 -13.03
CA SER A 89 -3.23 1.65 -11.88
C SER A 89 -3.14 2.79 -10.90
N VAL A 90 -4.29 3.27 -10.41
CA VAL A 90 -4.38 4.40 -9.48
C VAL A 90 -5.32 4.09 -8.32
N PHE A 91 -5.04 4.71 -7.17
CA PHE A 91 -5.99 4.83 -6.07
C PHE A 91 -6.62 6.22 -6.06
N PRO A 92 -7.93 6.33 -6.26
CA PRO A 92 -8.68 7.55 -6.04
C PRO A 92 -8.46 8.18 -4.66
N LEU A 93 -8.44 9.51 -4.64
CA LEU A 93 -8.41 10.31 -3.41
C LEU A 93 -9.73 11.02 -3.20
N SER A 94 -10.10 11.19 -1.93
CA SER A 94 -11.29 11.92 -1.50
C SER A 94 -10.91 12.92 -0.41
N SER A 95 -11.38 14.17 -0.52
CA SER A 95 -11.30 15.16 0.57
C SER A 95 -12.28 14.87 1.70
N LYS A 96 -13.24 13.96 1.50
CA LYS A 96 -14.22 13.54 2.51
C LYS A 96 -13.71 12.30 3.23
N VAL A 97 -13.09 12.49 4.39
CA VAL A 97 -12.61 11.40 5.24
C VAL A 97 -13.78 10.83 6.07
N LYS A 98 -14.43 9.78 5.56
CA LYS A 98 -15.53 9.12 6.28
C LYS A 98 -15.05 8.27 7.46
N HIS A 99 -13.84 7.71 7.36
CA HIS A 99 -13.29 6.83 8.38
C HIS A 99 -11.79 7.10 8.52
N ARG A 100 -11.35 7.43 9.75
CA ARG A 100 -9.96 7.84 10.05
C ARG A 100 -8.91 6.85 9.55
N LYS A 101 -9.22 5.55 9.55
CA LYS A 101 -8.34 4.48 9.02
C LYS A 101 -7.85 4.76 7.59
N TYR A 102 -8.68 5.35 6.74
CA TYR A 102 -8.33 5.64 5.34
C TYR A 102 -7.74 7.04 5.13
N GLY A 103 -7.72 7.89 6.16
CA GLY A 103 -7.15 9.23 6.10
C GLY A 103 -5.63 9.17 6.09
N ILE A 104 -5.00 9.71 5.05
CA ILE A 104 -3.54 9.81 4.88
C ILE A 104 -3.02 11.23 5.20
N GLY A 105 -3.88 12.11 5.72
CA GLY A 105 -3.49 13.47 6.09
C GLY A 105 -3.37 14.42 4.88
N PRO A 106 -2.84 15.63 5.09
CA PRO A 106 -2.64 16.60 4.03
C PRO A 106 -1.60 16.13 3.01
N ILE A 107 -1.88 16.36 1.75
CA ILE A 107 -0.92 16.15 0.66
C ILE A 107 -0.48 17.53 0.17
N ASP A 108 0.84 17.68 0.01
CA ASP A 108 1.45 18.91 -0.48
C ASP A 108 0.76 19.40 -1.76
N THR A 109 0.55 20.71 -1.89
CA THR A 109 -0.17 21.40 -2.98
C THR A 109 -1.65 21.06 -3.19
N LEU A 110 -2.21 20.06 -2.51
CA LEU A 110 -3.65 19.80 -2.58
C LEU A 110 -4.41 20.76 -1.65
N PRO A 111 -5.60 21.25 -2.05
CA PRO A 111 -6.37 22.21 -1.26
C PRO A 111 -7.01 21.62 0.01
N ALA A 112 -7.07 20.30 0.12
CA ALA A 112 -7.74 19.62 1.24
C ALA A 112 -6.80 19.46 2.44
N GLU A 113 -7.27 19.85 3.63
CA GLU A 113 -6.53 19.70 4.89
C GLU A 113 -6.34 18.24 5.31
N ASP A 114 -7.29 17.37 4.94
CA ASP A 114 -7.20 15.93 5.13
C ASP A 114 -7.66 15.22 3.87
N THR A 115 -6.95 14.15 3.52
CA THR A 115 -7.18 13.36 2.32
C THR A 115 -7.34 11.90 2.70
N ALA A 116 -8.39 11.25 2.21
CA ALA A 116 -8.58 9.82 2.32
C ALA A 116 -8.23 9.10 1.02
N ILE A 117 -7.57 7.96 1.14
CA ILE A 117 -7.34 7.05 0.02
C ILE A 117 -8.49 6.05 -0.10
N MET A 118 -9.04 5.90 -1.30
CA MET A 118 -10.10 4.93 -1.57
C MET A 118 -9.46 3.58 -1.95
N ILE A 119 -8.87 2.91 -0.96
CA ILE A 119 -8.08 1.68 -1.18
C ILE A 119 -8.88 0.55 -1.85
N ASN A 120 -10.19 0.48 -1.61
CA ASN A 120 -11.06 -0.53 -2.23
C ASN A 120 -11.43 -0.21 -3.68
N GLN A 121 -10.97 0.92 -4.24
CA GLN A 121 -11.26 1.36 -5.60
C GLN A 121 -9.96 1.44 -6.44
N LEU A 122 -9.07 0.45 -6.31
CA LEU A 122 -7.94 0.33 -7.24
C LEU A 122 -8.47 0.27 -8.67
N THR A 123 -8.15 1.27 -9.46
CA THR A 123 -8.73 1.45 -10.80
C THR A 123 -7.62 1.50 -11.83
N SER A 124 -7.79 0.75 -12.93
CA SER A 124 -6.94 0.91 -14.11
C SER A 124 -7.50 2.04 -14.96
N VAL A 125 -6.69 3.07 -15.21
CA VAL A 125 -7.07 4.25 -16.01
C VAL A 125 -6.14 4.38 -17.20
N SER A 126 -6.68 4.83 -18.33
CA SER A 126 -5.85 5.18 -19.49
C SER A 126 -4.96 6.35 -19.15
N ARG A 127 -3.73 6.36 -19.66
CA ARG A 127 -2.84 7.53 -19.62
C ARG A 127 -3.51 8.77 -20.25
N ARG A 128 -4.45 8.57 -21.18
CA ARG A 128 -5.26 9.63 -21.80
C ARG A 128 -6.27 10.28 -20.83
N SER A 129 -6.64 9.55 -19.77
CA SER A 129 -7.54 10.06 -18.72
C SER A 129 -6.79 10.93 -17.70
N ILE A 130 -5.46 10.94 -17.71
CA ILE A 130 -4.68 11.87 -16.88
C ILE A 130 -4.83 13.27 -17.48
N ILE A 131 -5.39 14.18 -16.68
CA ILE A 131 -5.50 15.59 -17.04
C ILE A 131 -4.13 16.24 -16.85
N GLU A 132 -3.55 16.11 -15.66
CA GLU A 132 -2.22 16.65 -15.36
C GLU A 132 -1.57 15.96 -14.15
N PRO A 133 -0.21 15.88 -14.12
CA PRO A 133 0.52 15.64 -12.88
C PRO A 133 0.40 16.83 -11.93
N VAL A 134 0.24 16.55 -10.65
CA VAL A 134 0.36 17.58 -9.61
C VAL A 134 1.84 17.89 -9.43
N LYS A 135 2.21 19.17 -9.54
CA LYS A 135 3.60 19.62 -9.48
C LYS A 135 3.84 20.61 -8.36
N LYS A 136 5.04 20.57 -7.79
CA LYS A 136 5.53 21.56 -6.83
C LYS A 136 6.89 22.11 -7.24
N ARG A 137 7.21 23.31 -6.77
CA ARG A 137 8.56 23.89 -6.92
C ARG A 137 9.45 23.43 -5.78
N THR A 138 10.64 22.95 -6.12
CA THR A 138 11.69 22.69 -5.13
C THR A 138 12.32 24.00 -4.64
N PRO A 139 13.07 23.99 -3.52
CA PRO A 139 13.86 25.16 -3.10
C PRO A 139 14.82 25.69 -4.17
N ALA A 140 15.27 24.82 -5.08
CA ALA A 140 16.10 25.17 -6.24
C ALA A 140 15.30 25.69 -7.45
N GLY A 141 14.00 25.96 -7.31
CA GLY A 141 13.12 26.49 -8.35
C GLY A 141 12.67 25.48 -9.41
N ARG A 142 13.08 24.21 -9.33
CA ARG A 142 12.70 23.16 -10.29
C ARG A 142 11.30 22.63 -10.02
N LEU A 143 10.51 22.41 -11.08
CA LEU A 143 9.20 21.74 -10.97
C LEU A 143 9.40 20.23 -10.89
N VAL A 144 8.86 19.61 -9.83
CA VAL A 144 8.86 18.16 -9.63
C VAL A 144 7.44 17.67 -9.37
N ASN A 145 7.17 16.40 -9.69
CA ASN A 145 5.89 15.79 -9.34
C ASN A 145 5.72 15.77 -7.82
N VAL A 146 4.49 15.96 -7.37
CA VAL A 146 4.10 15.74 -5.98
C VAL A 146 3.93 14.25 -5.77
N SER A 147 4.61 13.71 -4.77
CA SER A 147 4.48 12.33 -4.34
C SER A 147 4.17 12.29 -2.85
N LEU A 148 3.55 11.19 -2.40
CA LEU A 148 3.29 10.97 -0.97
C LEU A 148 4.59 10.98 -0.15
N THR A 149 4.54 11.51 1.07
CA THR A 149 5.66 11.42 2.02
C THR A 149 5.93 9.96 2.42
N VAL A 150 7.14 9.64 2.91
CA VAL A 150 7.49 8.27 3.34
C VAL A 150 6.48 7.71 4.35
N LYS A 151 6.00 8.54 5.28
CA LYS A 151 4.97 8.15 6.27
C LYS A 151 3.65 7.77 5.58
N GLN A 152 3.20 8.59 4.64
CA GLN A 152 1.97 8.34 3.86
C GLN A 152 2.11 7.10 2.97
N GLN A 153 3.26 6.91 2.32
CA GLN A 153 3.54 5.73 1.51
C GLN A 153 3.42 4.45 2.35
N ARG A 154 4.04 4.42 3.54
CA ARG A 154 3.93 3.28 4.48
C ARG A 154 2.49 3.02 4.89
N GLN A 155 1.72 4.07 5.17
CA GLN A 155 0.31 3.94 5.52
C GLN A 155 -0.52 3.37 4.36
N VAL A 156 -0.32 3.85 3.13
CA VAL A 156 -1.00 3.32 1.94
C VAL A 156 -0.63 1.86 1.70
N LEU A 157 0.65 1.50 1.85
CA LEU A 157 1.11 0.10 1.76
C LEU A 157 0.46 -0.78 2.82
N ALA A 158 0.40 -0.33 4.09
CA ALA A 158 -0.30 -1.06 5.13
C ALA A 158 -1.78 -1.27 4.77
N LEU A 159 -2.48 -0.21 4.35
CA LEU A 159 -3.88 -0.33 3.94
C LEU A 159 -4.05 -1.31 2.77
N PHE A 160 -3.17 -1.28 1.77
CA PHE A 160 -3.20 -2.21 0.64
C PHE A 160 -3.09 -3.68 1.09
N HIS A 161 -2.08 -3.97 1.90
CA HIS A 161 -1.81 -5.33 2.38
C HIS A 161 -2.94 -5.85 3.27
N GLU A 162 -3.49 -5.01 4.14
CA GLU A 162 -4.60 -5.39 5.02
C GLU A 162 -5.92 -5.58 4.24
N THR A 163 -6.25 -4.66 3.33
CA THR A 163 -7.58 -4.62 2.70
C THR A 163 -7.69 -5.45 1.44
N LEU A 164 -6.70 -5.39 0.54
CA LEU A 164 -6.73 -6.07 -0.75
C LEU A 164 -6.02 -7.42 -0.69
N LEU A 165 -4.90 -7.54 0.01
CA LEU A 165 -4.18 -8.82 0.16
C LEU A 165 -4.64 -9.65 1.38
N LYS A 166 -5.53 -9.09 2.23
CA LYS A 166 -6.05 -9.75 3.44
C LYS A 166 -4.96 -10.26 4.39
N GLN A 167 -3.82 -9.57 4.43
CA GLN A 167 -2.74 -9.95 5.34
C GLN A 167 -3.08 -9.58 6.77
N PRO A 168 -2.85 -10.48 7.74
CA PRO A 168 -3.07 -10.20 9.15
C PRO A 168 -2.03 -9.22 9.68
N THR A 169 -2.39 -8.47 10.72
CA THR A 169 -1.42 -7.68 11.50
C THR A 169 -0.52 -8.59 12.32
N LEU A 170 0.70 -8.12 12.64
CA LEU A 170 1.61 -8.86 13.51
C LEU A 170 0.96 -9.23 14.85
N ARG A 171 0.18 -8.32 15.44
CA ARG A 171 -0.64 -8.57 16.62
C ARG A 171 -1.60 -9.76 16.41
N SER A 172 -2.35 -9.76 15.30
CA SER A 172 -3.28 -10.84 14.99
C SER A 172 -2.58 -12.18 14.80
N VAL A 173 -1.40 -12.19 14.18
CA VAL A 173 -0.57 -13.38 14.03
C VAL A 173 -0.18 -13.92 15.41
N ILE A 174 0.35 -13.08 16.28
CA ILE A 174 0.77 -13.47 17.63
C ILE A 174 -0.39 -14.03 18.46
N GLU A 175 -1.54 -13.35 18.41
CA GLU A 175 -2.71 -13.71 19.21
C GLU A 175 -3.37 -15.01 18.71
N LYS A 176 -3.50 -15.19 17.38
CA LYS A 176 -4.38 -16.22 16.80
C LYS A 176 -3.64 -17.38 16.12
N GLU A 177 -2.47 -17.13 15.54
CA GLU A 177 -1.83 -18.07 14.60
C GLU A 177 -0.67 -18.84 15.24
N LEU A 178 -0.14 -18.41 16.39
CA LEU A 178 0.99 -19.07 17.07
C LEU A 178 0.63 -20.35 17.85
N GLY A 179 -0.64 -20.73 17.92
CA GLY A 179 -1.07 -21.92 18.66
C GLY A 179 -0.68 -21.85 20.15
N ASN A 180 0.12 -22.80 20.64
CA ASN A 180 0.63 -22.82 22.02
C ASN A 180 1.95 -22.05 22.20
N HIS A 181 2.47 -21.43 21.14
CA HIS A 181 3.69 -20.66 21.23
C HIS A 181 3.40 -19.23 21.70
N ILE A 182 4.32 -18.70 22.50
CA ILE A 182 4.30 -17.33 23.02
C ILE A 182 5.62 -16.65 22.62
N PRO A 183 5.57 -15.41 22.11
CA PRO A 183 6.78 -14.66 21.83
C PRO A 183 7.45 -14.20 23.12
N PHE A 184 8.78 -14.11 23.10
CA PHE A 184 9.57 -13.58 24.21
C PHE A 184 10.64 -12.62 23.70
N GLY A 185 11.06 -11.68 24.54
CA GLY A 185 12.09 -10.69 24.19
C GLY A 185 11.67 -9.72 23.07
N LEU A 186 10.41 -9.27 23.06
CA LEU A 186 9.91 -8.33 22.04
C LEU A 186 10.65 -6.99 22.14
N SER A 187 11.42 -6.66 21.09
CA SER A 187 12.10 -5.36 21.00
C SER A 187 11.12 -4.22 20.75
N GLU A 188 11.56 -2.97 21.00
CA GLU A 188 10.76 -1.78 20.67
C GLU A 188 10.37 -1.74 19.19
N ASP A 189 11.27 -2.17 18.30
CA ASP A 189 10.98 -2.28 16.87
C ASP A 189 9.83 -3.25 16.61
N ASN A 190 9.84 -4.44 17.23
CA ASN A 190 8.75 -5.40 17.08
C ASN A 190 7.43 -4.85 17.63
N ARG A 191 7.49 -4.11 18.73
CA ARG A 191 6.33 -3.47 19.35
C ARG A 191 5.73 -2.39 18.44
N SER A 192 6.58 -1.62 17.76
CA SER A 192 6.14 -0.60 16.80
C SER A 192 5.42 -1.20 15.57
N ASP A 193 5.71 -2.47 15.25
CA ASP A 193 5.17 -3.18 14.10
C ASP A 193 3.85 -3.93 14.39
N LEU A 194 3.38 -3.97 15.65
CA LEU A 194 2.25 -4.82 16.06
C LEU A 194 0.96 -4.58 15.26
N ASP A 195 0.68 -3.31 14.96
CA ASP A 195 -0.55 -2.90 14.29
C ASP A 195 -0.37 -2.81 12.75
N VAL A 196 0.73 -3.35 12.21
CA VAL A 196 1.07 -3.36 10.78
C VAL A 196 0.78 -4.75 10.18
N PRO A 197 0.20 -4.85 8.96
CA PRO A 197 0.07 -6.12 8.25
C PRO A 197 1.42 -6.70 7.86
N VAL A 198 1.57 -8.02 7.98
CA VAL A 198 2.84 -8.71 7.73
C VAL A 198 2.64 -9.97 6.90
N SER A 199 3.63 -10.26 6.06
CA SER A 199 3.88 -11.63 5.61
C SER A 199 4.67 -12.35 6.70
N TYR A 200 4.34 -13.59 7.05
CA TYR A 200 5.01 -14.31 8.13
C TYR A 200 5.21 -15.79 7.83
N GLY A 201 6.14 -16.41 8.56
CA GLY A 201 6.39 -17.84 8.55
C GLY A 201 6.93 -18.29 9.91
N LEU A 202 6.59 -19.52 10.29
CA LEU A 202 7.13 -20.15 11.50
C LEU A 202 8.30 -21.05 11.11
N HIS A 203 9.44 -20.86 11.75
CA HIS A 203 10.61 -21.70 11.55
C HIS A 203 11.23 -22.05 12.89
N GLN A 204 11.12 -23.32 13.28
CA GLN A 204 11.58 -23.82 14.57
C GLN A 204 11.00 -22.97 15.72
N SER A 205 11.85 -22.30 16.50
CA SER A 205 11.48 -21.43 17.62
C SER A 205 11.48 -19.95 17.24
N LEU A 206 11.27 -19.61 15.97
CA LEU A 206 11.23 -18.24 15.48
C LEU A 206 9.94 -17.96 14.69
N LEU A 207 9.30 -16.84 15.00
CA LEU A 207 8.35 -16.16 14.14
C LEU A 207 9.12 -15.20 13.23
N LEU A 208 9.21 -15.53 11.95
CA LEU A 208 9.78 -14.65 10.93
C LEU A 208 8.66 -13.83 10.30
N TYR A 209 8.86 -12.52 10.16
CA TYR A 209 7.90 -11.64 9.51
C TYR A 209 8.55 -10.54 8.68
N GLN A 210 7.83 -10.07 7.67
CA GLN A 210 8.26 -9.04 6.75
C GLN A 210 7.22 -7.91 6.67
N LEU A 211 7.71 -6.68 6.80
CA LEU A 211 6.90 -5.48 6.62
C LEU A 211 6.69 -5.16 5.13
N PRO A 212 5.55 -4.56 4.73
CA PRO A 212 5.25 -4.25 3.33
C PRO A 212 6.29 -3.36 2.62
N TRP A 213 6.96 -2.50 3.38
CA TRP A 213 7.97 -1.56 2.89
C TRP A 213 9.41 -2.03 3.10
N SER A 214 9.62 -3.24 3.62
CA SER A 214 10.96 -3.79 3.85
C SER A 214 11.18 -5.05 3.03
N LYS A 215 12.41 -5.23 2.52
CA LYS A 215 12.85 -6.50 1.94
C LYS A 215 13.46 -7.45 2.97
N THR A 216 13.74 -6.95 4.18
CA THR A 216 14.35 -7.73 5.24
C THR A 216 13.27 -8.41 6.09
N MET A 217 13.52 -9.67 6.42
CA MET A 217 12.77 -10.40 7.43
C MET A 217 13.26 -9.99 8.81
N LYS A 218 12.33 -9.79 9.73
CA LYS A 218 12.56 -9.67 11.18
C LYS A 218 12.21 -11.00 11.84
N ALA A 219 12.82 -11.26 12.98
CA ALA A 219 12.59 -12.49 13.75
C ALA A 219 12.15 -12.14 15.17
N ILE A 220 11.17 -12.90 15.69
CA ILE A 220 10.75 -12.87 17.09
C ILE A 220 10.94 -14.30 17.64
N PRO A 221 11.72 -14.48 18.70
CA PRO A 221 11.81 -15.75 19.40
C PRO A 221 10.45 -16.17 19.96
N ILE A 222 10.09 -17.43 19.78
CA ILE A 222 8.85 -18.04 20.28
C ILE A 222 9.17 -19.31 21.04
N GLN A 223 8.39 -19.58 22.09
CA GLN A 223 8.53 -20.77 22.92
C GLN A 223 7.17 -21.43 23.13
N ALA A 224 7.12 -22.75 23.04
CA ALA A 224 5.93 -23.52 23.39
C ALA A 224 5.78 -23.53 24.91
N LEU A 225 4.65 -23.03 25.41
CA LEU A 225 4.33 -23.07 26.84
C LEU A 225 3.03 -23.83 27.04
N GLU A 226 3.07 -24.87 27.87
CA GLU A 226 1.87 -25.64 28.18
C GLU A 226 1.00 -24.86 29.16
N MET A 227 -0.11 -24.31 28.68
CA MET A 227 -1.08 -23.64 29.52
C MET A 227 -2.48 -23.65 28.90
N PRO A 228 -3.54 -23.52 29.73
CA PRO A 228 -4.90 -23.38 29.22
C PRO A 228 -5.04 -22.20 28.26
N PHE A 229 -5.86 -22.37 27.21
CA PHE A 229 -6.07 -21.36 26.17
C PHE A 229 -6.46 -19.99 26.74
N GLY A 230 -7.31 -19.94 27.77
CA GLY A 230 -7.74 -18.70 28.42
C GLY A 230 -6.59 -17.95 29.10
N GLU A 231 -5.70 -18.67 29.79
CA GLU A 231 -4.50 -18.09 30.42
C GLU A 231 -3.53 -17.58 29.36
N ARG A 232 -3.27 -18.37 28.32
CA ARG A 232 -2.41 -17.96 27.20
C ARG A 232 -2.91 -16.66 26.59
N ARG A 233 -4.21 -16.59 26.28
CA ARG A 233 -4.80 -15.42 25.64
C ARG A 233 -4.67 -14.17 26.50
N LYS A 234 -4.85 -14.30 27.82
CA LYS A 234 -4.63 -13.21 28.77
C LYS A 234 -3.16 -12.78 28.74
N LEU A 235 -2.24 -13.73 28.88
CA LEU A 235 -0.79 -13.47 28.94
C LEU A 235 -0.27 -12.78 27.66
N VAL A 236 -0.67 -13.27 26.49
CA VAL A 236 -0.30 -12.66 25.20
C VAL A 236 -0.87 -11.25 25.08
N ARG A 237 -2.13 -11.04 25.46
CA ARG A 237 -2.75 -9.70 25.43
C ARG A 237 -2.00 -8.72 26.33
N ASP A 238 -1.61 -9.16 27.53
CA ASP A 238 -0.90 -8.34 28.51
C ASP A 238 0.53 -8.03 28.01
N LEU A 239 1.20 -9.00 27.36
CA LEU A 239 2.50 -8.83 26.71
C LEU A 239 2.46 -7.80 25.55
N LEU A 240 1.39 -7.82 24.76
CA LEU A 240 1.18 -6.92 23.63
C LEU A 240 0.45 -5.61 24.02
N SER A 241 0.25 -5.37 25.32
CA SER A 241 -0.33 -4.15 25.86
C SER A 241 0.55 -2.95 25.55
N ARG A 242 0.00 -1.73 25.59
CA ARG A 242 0.79 -0.49 25.56
C ARG A 242 1.27 -0.05 26.95
N ASP A 243 0.71 -0.65 27.99
CA ASP A 243 1.06 -0.37 29.38
C ASP A 243 2.35 -1.13 29.78
N PRO A 244 3.44 -0.42 30.12
CA PRO A 244 4.69 -1.05 30.53
C PRO A 244 4.55 -1.97 31.75
N LEU A 245 3.59 -1.69 32.65
CA LEU A 245 3.40 -2.49 33.85
C LEU A 245 2.84 -3.88 33.50
N HIS A 246 1.79 -3.92 32.67
CA HIS A 246 1.24 -5.19 32.16
C HIS A 246 2.27 -5.97 31.33
N GLN A 247 3.12 -5.27 30.56
CA GLN A 247 4.20 -5.91 29.80
C GLN A 247 5.20 -6.58 30.73
N ALA A 248 5.71 -5.85 31.73
CA ALA A 248 6.71 -6.36 32.67
C ALA A 248 6.17 -7.54 33.49
N GLU A 249 4.89 -7.50 33.88
CA GLU A 249 4.24 -8.62 34.56
C GLU A 249 4.13 -9.86 33.66
N ALA A 250 3.73 -9.67 32.40
CA ALA A 250 3.63 -10.77 31.44
C ALA A 250 5.01 -11.39 31.15
N GLU A 251 6.04 -10.58 30.95
CA GLU A 251 7.41 -11.05 30.73
C GLU A 251 7.95 -11.84 31.93
N ARG A 252 7.69 -11.36 33.16
CA ARG A 252 8.03 -12.10 34.39
C ARG A 252 7.29 -13.43 34.50
N ALA A 253 6.00 -13.45 34.15
CA ALA A 253 5.20 -14.67 34.19
C ALA A 253 5.68 -15.71 33.17
N ILE A 254 6.12 -15.27 31.99
CA ILE A 254 6.74 -16.12 30.97
C ILE A 254 8.04 -16.72 31.51
N ALA A 255 8.94 -15.89 32.04
CA ALA A 255 10.22 -16.34 32.59
C ALA A 255 10.06 -17.34 33.76
N LEU A 256 9.07 -17.12 34.64
CA LEU A 256 8.77 -18.04 35.74
C LEU A 256 8.29 -19.41 35.22
N LYS A 257 7.40 -19.42 34.22
CA LYS A 257 6.88 -20.67 33.64
C LYS A 257 7.96 -21.43 32.88
N GLU A 258 8.85 -20.73 32.17
CA GLU A 258 10.01 -21.31 31.51
C GLU A 258 10.97 -21.98 32.50
N ALA A 259 11.30 -21.30 33.60
CA ALA A 259 12.14 -21.86 34.66
C ALA A 259 11.50 -23.12 35.29
N GLY A 260 10.18 -23.12 35.44
CA GLY A 260 9.43 -24.29 35.94
C GLY A 260 9.47 -25.49 34.99
N GLN A 261 9.28 -25.27 33.68
CA GLN A 261 9.31 -26.34 32.67
C GLN A 261 10.71 -26.94 32.52
N THR A 262 11.74 -26.10 32.42
CA THR A 262 13.13 -26.57 32.31
C THR A 262 13.57 -27.36 33.54
N ALA A 263 13.16 -26.96 34.75
CA ALA A 263 13.40 -27.73 35.96
C ALA A 263 12.69 -29.09 35.96
N ALA A 264 11.45 -29.15 35.46
CA ALA A 264 10.68 -30.39 35.35
C ALA A 264 11.29 -31.35 34.32
N GLU A 265 11.68 -30.86 33.14
CA GLU A 265 12.36 -31.65 32.10
C GLU A 265 13.70 -32.22 32.60
N ALA A 266 14.49 -31.39 33.29
CA ALA A 266 15.75 -31.83 33.89
C ALA A 266 15.57 -32.89 34.99
N ALA A 267 14.47 -32.83 35.75
CA ALA A 267 14.15 -33.84 36.76
C ALA A 267 13.74 -35.17 36.13
N ILE A 268 12.93 -35.14 35.07
CA ILE A 268 12.51 -36.33 34.33
C ILE A 268 13.71 -37.01 33.66
N SER A 269 14.61 -36.24 33.04
CA SER A 269 15.83 -36.78 32.40
C SER A 269 16.80 -37.46 33.38
N ARG A 270 16.71 -37.19 34.68
CA ARG A 270 17.54 -37.84 35.71
C ARG A 270 16.94 -39.15 36.24
N ILE A 271 15.66 -39.39 35.96
CA ILE A 271 14.92 -40.58 36.41
C ILE A 271 14.90 -41.67 35.31
N SER A 272 15.03 -41.26 34.04
CA SER A 272 15.24 -42.12 32.87
C SER A 272 16.69 -42.52 32.68
#